data_AF-A0A1F4Y113-F1
#
_entry.id   AF-A0A1F4Y113-F1
#
_cell.length_a   1.000
_cell.length_b   1.000
_cell.length_c   1.000
_cell.angle_alpha   90.00
_cell.angle_beta   90.00
_cell.angle_gamma   90.00
#
_symmetry.space_group_name_H-M   'P 1'
#
loop_
_entity.id
_entity.type
_entity.pdbx_description
1 polymer ?
#
loop_
_entity_poly.entity_id
_entity_poly.type
_entity_poly.pdbx_seq_one_letter_code
_entity_poly.pdbx_strand_id
1 'polypeptide(L)'
;MANRHLSRSVVLQTLFEWDFRQLSTEAAKEALARNASEFAPAAGDLPFMGDLLAGAITRKPDLDLVIGKAAPEWSIERIAPVDRNVLRLGLFELLFADRDKVPAKVAINEAIELAKSFGGEHSGRFINGVLGAVYKELGEPGKDEVSKKKKDVPYEQMPVQRLGGAVVYARQGSEVYLALVHDIFGHWTLSKGKIGDAPEIAEESTDEGTIRSIKEELGLDITIKEKLGENEYVASDPATGKKRKHVTYFLAEAPFSEVKLEQKGGLDDARWFRLQDALDLNFYEDMFPIIEKAVQHLTAKPITKTKI
;
A
#
# COMPACT_ATOMS: atom_id res chain seq x y z
N MET A 1 9.56 6.17 -1.32
CA MET A 1 8.75 5.80 -2.50
C MET A 1 7.26 5.91 -2.23
N ALA A 2 6.73 5.44 -1.09
CA ALA A 2 5.31 5.56 -0.71
C ALA A 2 4.72 6.99 -0.90
N ASN A 3 5.51 8.02 -0.60
CA ASN A 3 5.08 9.41 -0.73
C ASN A 3 4.78 9.85 -2.19
N ARG A 4 5.54 9.36 -3.17
CA ARG A 4 5.32 9.72 -4.59
C ARG A 4 4.12 9.01 -5.19
N HIS A 5 3.82 7.78 -4.76
CA HIS A 5 2.60 7.09 -5.16
C HIS A 5 1.37 7.85 -4.66
N LEU A 6 1.34 8.20 -3.36
CA LEU A 6 0.29 9.02 -2.78
C LEU A 6 0.14 10.37 -3.51
N SER A 7 1.25 11.05 -3.82
CA SER A 7 1.25 12.29 -4.59
C SER A 7 0.58 12.13 -5.95
N ARG A 8 0.84 11.02 -6.67
CA ARG A 8 0.18 10.74 -7.95
C ARG A 8 -1.30 10.44 -7.80
N SER A 9 -1.70 9.74 -6.73
CA SER A 9 -3.11 9.50 -6.43
C SER A 9 -3.87 10.80 -6.19
N VAL A 10 -3.26 11.77 -5.51
CA VAL A 10 -3.84 13.11 -5.34
C VAL A 10 -3.95 13.84 -6.69
N VAL A 11 -2.89 13.84 -7.50
CA VAL A 11 -2.90 14.47 -8.83
C VAL A 11 -3.94 13.84 -9.75
N LEU A 12 -4.09 12.51 -9.72
CA LEU A 12 -5.12 11.82 -10.51
C LEU A 12 -6.53 12.27 -10.13
N GLN A 13 -6.83 12.36 -8.84
CA GLN A 13 -8.13 12.85 -8.36
C GLN A 13 -8.39 14.30 -8.79
N THR A 14 -7.37 15.15 -8.72
CA THR A 14 -7.46 16.53 -9.21
C THR A 14 -7.65 16.60 -10.73
N LEU A 15 -6.93 15.77 -11.51
CA LEU A 15 -7.10 15.69 -12.97
C LEU A 15 -8.50 15.19 -13.34
N PHE A 16 -9.02 14.20 -12.61
CA PHE A 16 -10.40 13.76 -12.78
C PHE A 16 -11.39 14.90 -12.52
N GLU A 17 -11.24 15.63 -11.40
CA GLU A 17 -12.11 16.76 -11.09
C GLU A 17 -12.04 17.85 -12.17
N TRP A 18 -10.82 18.20 -12.61
CA TRP A 18 -10.58 19.17 -13.67
C TRP A 18 -11.23 18.77 -15.00
N ASP A 19 -11.04 17.52 -15.43
CA ASP A 19 -11.60 16.98 -16.69
C ASP A 19 -13.12 16.83 -16.61
N PHE A 20 -13.65 16.39 -15.47
CA PHE A 20 -15.08 16.17 -15.29
C PHE A 20 -15.85 17.49 -15.19
N ARG A 21 -15.34 18.45 -14.41
CA ARG A 21 -15.99 19.76 -14.20
C ARG A 21 -15.58 20.82 -15.22
N GLN A 22 -14.64 20.51 -16.12
CA GLN A 22 -14.10 21.44 -17.11
C GLN A 22 -13.51 22.70 -16.45
N LEU A 23 -12.69 22.50 -15.42
CA LEU A 23 -12.12 23.60 -14.64
C LEU A 23 -11.07 24.38 -15.44
N SER A 24 -10.89 25.66 -15.10
CA SER A 24 -9.72 26.42 -15.53
C SER A 24 -8.44 25.88 -14.87
N THR A 25 -7.29 26.23 -15.44
CA THR A 25 -5.98 25.86 -14.87
C THR A 25 -5.80 26.41 -13.45
N GLU A 26 -6.30 27.62 -13.19
CA GLU A 26 -6.27 28.26 -11.87
C GLU A 26 -7.13 27.48 -10.87
N ALA A 27 -8.36 27.12 -11.26
CA ALA A 27 -9.26 26.32 -10.42
C ALA A 27 -8.71 24.91 -10.18
N ALA A 28 -7.96 24.33 -11.12
CA ALA A 28 -7.28 23.05 -10.92
C ALA A 28 -6.17 23.14 -9.85
N LYS A 29 -5.44 24.26 -9.77
CA LYS A 29 -4.42 24.48 -8.72
C LYS A 29 -5.05 24.60 -7.34
N GLU A 30 -6.19 25.30 -7.25
CA GLU A 30 -6.96 25.39 -6.01
C GLU A 30 -7.49 24.02 -5.59
N ALA A 31 -8.03 23.25 -6.54
CA ALA A 31 -8.47 21.87 -6.32
C ALA A 31 -7.31 20.98 -5.85
N LEU A 32 -6.10 21.15 -6.40
CA LEU A 32 -4.92 20.42 -5.94
C LEU A 32 -4.58 20.73 -4.48
N ALA A 33 -4.55 22.01 -4.11
CA ALA A 33 -4.25 22.40 -2.73
C ALA A 33 -5.28 21.81 -1.75
N ARG A 34 -6.57 21.84 -2.12
CA ARG A 34 -7.63 21.23 -1.32
C ARG A 34 -7.46 19.71 -1.21
N ASN A 35 -7.24 19.01 -2.33
CA ASN A 35 -7.11 17.54 -2.34
C ASN A 35 -5.83 17.09 -1.61
N ALA A 36 -4.73 17.84 -1.71
CA ALA A 36 -3.51 17.56 -0.97
C ALA A 36 -3.70 17.74 0.54
N SER A 37 -4.45 18.76 0.96
CA SER A 37 -4.77 18.96 2.38
C SER A 37 -5.64 17.84 2.94
N GLU A 38 -6.55 17.29 2.14
CA GLU A 38 -7.46 16.22 2.58
C GLU A 38 -6.76 14.87 2.62
N PHE A 39 -6.05 14.51 1.54
CA PHE A 39 -5.58 13.14 1.32
C PHE A 39 -4.07 12.95 1.55
N ALA A 40 -3.29 14.03 1.69
CA ALA A 40 -1.87 13.97 1.95
C ALA A 40 -1.35 15.02 2.97
N PRO A 41 -2.04 15.28 4.10
CA PRO A 41 -1.72 16.39 5.02
C PRO A 41 -0.34 16.30 5.68
N ALA A 42 0.18 15.08 5.88
CA ALA A 42 1.44 14.83 6.60
C ALA A 42 2.61 14.40 5.69
N ALA A 43 2.37 14.26 4.38
CA ALA A 43 3.36 13.67 3.47
C ALA A 43 3.47 14.34 2.10
N GLY A 44 2.48 15.11 1.62
CA GLY A 44 2.45 15.56 0.23
C GLY A 44 3.66 16.40 -0.25
N ASP A 45 4.32 15.96 -1.34
CA ASP A 45 5.28 16.77 -2.10
C ASP A 45 4.51 17.71 -3.04
N LEU A 46 4.00 18.82 -2.50
CA LEU A 46 3.19 19.81 -3.22
C LEU A 46 3.87 20.33 -4.50
N PRO A 47 5.18 20.67 -4.50
CA PRO A 47 5.89 21.03 -5.72
C PRO A 47 5.82 19.93 -6.79
N PHE A 48 6.12 18.67 -6.44
CA PHE A 48 6.05 17.56 -7.37
C PHE A 48 4.63 17.34 -7.92
N MET A 49 3.61 17.43 -7.07
CA MET A 49 2.21 17.32 -7.50
C MET A 49 1.82 18.46 -8.46
N GLY A 50 2.24 19.68 -8.15
CA GLY A 50 2.01 20.86 -8.98
C GLY A 50 2.63 20.71 -10.37
N ASP A 51 3.85 20.19 -10.45
CA ASP A 51 4.55 19.93 -11.70
C ASP A 51 3.83 18.87 -12.54
N LEU A 52 3.40 17.76 -11.92
CA LEU A 52 2.64 16.71 -12.62
C LEU A 52 1.31 17.24 -13.16
N LEU A 53 0.55 17.96 -12.33
CA LEU A 53 -0.74 18.52 -12.70
C LEU A 53 -0.60 19.54 -13.84
N ALA A 54 0.30 20.51 -13.68
CA ALA A 54 0.52 21.56 -14.68
C ALA A 54 1.01 20.96 -16.00
N GLY A 55 1.92 19.97 -15.92
CA GLY A 55 2.43 19.24 -17.07
C GLY A 55 1.34 18.51 -17.84
N ALA A 56 0.52 17.72 -17.14
CA ALA A 56 -0.58 16.98 -17.74
C ALA A 56 -1.65 17.90 -18.37
N ILE A 57 -2.02 19.00 -17.69
CA ILE A 57 -2.99 19.98 -18.22
C ILE A 57 -2.43 20.69 -19.46
N THR A 58 -1.21 21.23 -19.38
CA THR A 58 -0.60 22.00 -20.46
C THR A 58 -0.37 21.14 -21.71
N ARG A 59 -0.02 19.87 -21.52
CA ARG A 59 0.24 18.91 -22.61
C ARG A 59 -0.98 18.12 -23.02
N LYS A 60 -2.16 18.37 -22.46
CA LYS A 60 -3.40 17.62 -22.77
C LYS A 60 -3.60 17.37 -24.27
N PRO A 61 -3.44 18.35 -25.20
CA PRO A 61 -3.62 18.10 -26.63
C PRO A 61 -2.62 17.08 -27.20
N ASP A 62 -1.35 17.16 -26.78
CA ASP A 62 -0.30 16.24 -27.21
C ASP A 62 -0.55 14.83 -26.65
N LEU A 63 -0.90 14.74 -25.37
CA LEU A 63 -1.19 13.48 -24.68
C LEU A 63 -2.41 12.79 -25.28
N ASP A 64 -3.49 13.54 -25.53
CA ASP A 64 -4.70 13.02 -26.15
C ASP A 64 -4.41 12.49 -27.57
N LEU A 65 -3.60 13.18 -28.36
CA LEU A 65 -3.18 12.70 -29.68
C LEU A 65 -2.39 11.39 -29.59
N VAL A 66 -1.51 11.23 -28.60
CA VAL A 66 -0.76 9.99 -28.37
C VAL A 66 -1.71 8.86 -27.94
N ILE A 67 -2.67 9.13 -27.05
CA ILE A 67 -3.68 8.14 -26.63
C ILE A 67 -4.47 7.66 -27.85
N GLY A 68 -4.95 8.57 -28.71
CA GLY A 68 -5.73 8.20 -29.89
C GLY A 68 -4.97 7.32 -30.89
N LYS A 69 -3.64 7.51 -31.01
CA LYS A 69 -2.78 6.64 -31.85
C LYS A 69 -2.55 5.27 -31.21
N ALA A 70 -2.34 5.23 -29.90
CA ALA A 70 -2.05 4.01 -29.16
C ALA A 70 -3.30 3.14 -28.87
N ALA A 71 -4.49 3.74 -28.91
CA ALA A 71 -5.78 3.08 -28.70
C ALA A 71 -6.78 3.43 -29.84
N PRO A 72 -6.51 3.03 -31.09
CA PRO A 72 -7.29 3.49 -32.26
C PRO A 72 -8.75 3.02 -32.25
N GLU A 73 -9.05 1.92 -31.55
CA GLU A 73 -10.41 1.39 -31.39
C GLU A 73 -11.27 2.19 -30.39
N TRP A 74 -10.67 3.14 -29.65
CA TRP A 74 -11.32 3.90 -28.59
C TRP A 74 -11.15 5.40 -28.84
N SER A 75 -12.26 6.10 -29.11
CA SER A 75 -12.23 7.56 -29.03
C SER A 75 -11.99 7.99 -27.59
N ILE A 76 -11.27 9.10 -27.40
CA ILE A 76 -10.85 9.58 -26.07
C ILE A 76 -12.07 9.82 -25.17
N GLU A 77 -13.17 10.28 -25.75
CA GLU A 77 -14.44 10.54 -25.05
C GLU A 77 -15.10 9.25 -24.57
N ARG A 78 -14.84 8.11 -25.23
CA ARG A 78 -15.36 6.78 -24.85
C ARG A 78 -14.51 6.09 -23.79
N ILE A 79 -13.29 6.55 -23.56
CA ILE A 79 -12.46 6.06 -22.46
C ILE A 79 -13.06 6.57 -21.14
N ALA A 80 -13.17 5.69 -20.15
CA ALA A 80 -13.65 6.05 -18.82
C ALA A 80 -12.85 7.27 -18.28
N PRO A 81 -13.50 8.28 -17.67
CA PRO A 81 -12.79 9.49 -17.26
C PRO A 81 -11.60 9.23 -16.34
N VAL A 82 -11.68 8.23 -15.44
CA VAL A 82 -10.54 7.83 -14.61
C VAL A 82 -9.39 7.31 -15.47
N ASP A 83 -9.64 6.31 -16.33
CA ASP A 83 -8.62 5.70 -17.20
C ASP A 83 -7.98 6.73 -18.12
N ARG A 84 -8.78 7.64 -18.69
CA ARG A 84 -8.28 8.73 -19.53
C ARG A 84 -7.30 9.63 -18.77
N ASN A 85 -7.60 9.98 -17.52
CA ASN A 85 -6.73 10.83 -16.72
C ASN A 85 -5.50 10.07 -16.18
N VAL A 86 -5.61 8.76 -15.94
CA VAL A 86 -4.45 7.88 -15.69
C VAL A 86 -3.53 7.87 -16.91
N LEU A 87 -4.06 7.70 -18.12
CA LEU A 87 -3.27 7.72 -19.35
C LEU A 87 -2.56 9.07 -19.52
N ARG A 88 -3.25 10.19 -19.31
CA ARG A 88 -2.65 11.53 -19.40
C ARG A 88 -1.49 11.69 -18.42
N LEU A 89 -1.68 11.31 -17.16
CA LEU A 89 -0.63 11.39 -16.14
C LEU A 89 0.55 10.47 -16.46
N GLY A 90 0.27 9.21 -16.77
CA GLY A 90 1.30 8.21 -17.09
C GLY A 90 2.09 8.55 -18.35
N LEU A 91 1.44 9.07 -19.40
CA LEU A 91 2.10 9.54 -20.62
C LEU A 91 2.90 10.81 -20.37
N PHE A 92 2.40 11.73 -19.54
CA PHE A 92 3.16 12.91 -19.19
C PHE A 92 4.49 12.53 -18.56
N GLU A 93 4.48 11.63 -17.59
CA GLU A 93 5.70 11.14 -16.96
C GLU A 93 6.58 10.35 -17.95
N LEU A 94 5.99 9.47 -18.77
CA LEU A 94 6.72 8.64 -19.71
C LEU A 94 7.46 9.47 -20.79
N LEU A 95 6.86 10.56 -21.24
CA LEU A 95 7.34 11.35 -22.38
C LEU A 95 8.14 12.59 -21.97
N PHE A 96 7.82 13.20 -20.83
CA PHE A 96 8.31 14.53 -20.48
C PHE A 96 8.97 14.63 -19.11
N ALA A 97 8.85 13.61 -18.23
CA ALA A 97 9.58 13.65 -16.97
C ALA A 97 11.08 13.42 -17.18
N ASP A 98 11.86 13.98 -16.26
CA ASP A 98 13.29 13.70 -16.15
C ASP A 98 13.51 12.21 -15.83
N ARG A 99 14.14 11.50 -16.78
CA ARG A 99 14.32 10.04 -16.72
C ARG A 99 15.22 9.58 -15.57
N ASP A 100 16.13 10.44 -15.12
CA ASP A 100 16.96 10.15 -13.95
C ASP A 100 16.14 10.17 -12.66
N LYS A 101 15.00 10.89 -12.65
CA LYS A 101 14.08 10.99 -11.50
C LYS A 101 12.93 10.01 -11.57
N VAL A 102 12.41 9.73 -12.77
CA VAL A 102 11.29 8.82 -13.02
C VAL A 102 11.62 7.94 -14.22
N PRO A 103 12.16 6.73 -14.01
CA PRO A 103 12.41 5.79 -15.10
C PRO A 103 11.11 5.41 -15.83
N ALA A 104 11.19 5.17 -17.14
CA ALA A 104 10.02 4.86 -17.98
C ALA A 104 9.17 3.70 -17.44
N LYS A 105 9.82 2.62 -16.99
CA LYS A 105 9.14 1.46 -16.38
C LYS A 105 8.42 1.80 -15.08
N VAL A 106 8.97 2.74 -14.30
CA VAL A 106 8.33 3.20 -13.05
C VAL A 106 7.08 4.01 -13.39
N ALA A 107 7.15 4.95 -14.36
CA ALA A 107 5.98 5.71 -14.80
C ALA A 107 4.83 4.79 -15.27
N ILE A 108 5.16 3.75 -16.05
CA ILE A 108 4.18 2.75 -16.51
C ILE A 108 3.58 1.98 -15.34
N ASN A 109 4.41 1.45 -14.44
CA ASN A 109 3.93 0.69 -13.29
C ASN A 109 3.04 1.52 -12.37
N GLU A 110 3.43 2.76 -12.08
CA GLU A 110 2.63 3.66 -11.23
C GLU A 110 1.26 3.95 -11.86
N ALA A 111 1.20 4.19 -13.18
CA ALA A 111 -0.06 4.38 -13.88
C ALA A 111 -0.95 3.12 -13.83
N ILE A 112 -0.36 1.92 -13.94
CA ILE A 112 -1.10 0.66 -13.83
C ILE A 112 -1.68 0.47 -12.42
N GLU A 113 -0.89 0.75 -11.38
CA GLU A 113 -1.37 0.64 -9.99
C GLU A 113 -2.49 1.65 -9.71
N LEU A 114 -2.38 2.90 -10.19
CA LEU A 114 -3.47 3.87 -10.10
C LEU A 114 -4.75 3.38 -10.79
N ALA A 115 -4.64 2.76 -11.96
CA ALA A 115 -5.81 2.23 -12.66
C ALA A 115 -6.43 1.02 -11.97
N LYS A 116 -5.66 0.22 -11.24
CA LYS A 116 -6.21 -0.86 -10.41
C LYS A 116 -6.95 -0.31 -9.21
N SER A 117 -6.45 0.75 -8.60
CA SER A 117 -7.04 1.35 -7.39
C SER A 117 -8.28 2.18 -7.65
N PHE A 118 -8.33 2.90 -8.79
CA PHE A 118 -9.41 3.86 -9.08
C PHE A 118 -10.30 3.46 -10.27
N GLY A 119 -9.83 2.56 -11.13
CA GLY A 119 -10.53 2.12 -12.34
C GLY A 119 -11.43 0.90 -12.09
N GLY A 120 -11.90 0.31 -13.20
CA GLY A 120 -12.64 -0.96 -13.18
C GLY A 120 -11.73 -2.19 -13.31
N GLU A 121 -12.33 -3.37 -13.27
CA GLU A 121 -11.63 -4.67 -13.33
C GLU A 121 -10.65 -4.80 -14.51
N HIS A 122 -10.91 -4.11 -15.63
CA HIS A 122 -10.09 -4.19 -16.84
C HIS A 122 -9.15 -3.00 -17.05
N SER A 123 -9.25 -1.96 -16.21
CA SER A 123 -8.50 -0.71 -16.37
C SER A 123 -6.99 -0.94 -16.32
N GLY A 124 -6.48 -1.69 -15.33
CA GLY A 124 -5.03 -1.97 -15.25
C GLY A 124 -4.46 -2.66 -16.49
N ARG A 125 -5.21 -3.59 -17.11
CA ARG A 125 -4.80 -4.26 -18.36
C ARG A 125 -4.85 -3.30 -19.55
N PHE A 126 -5.88 -2.47 -19.64
CA PHE A 126 -6.03 -1.47 -20.68
C PHE A 126 -4.88 -0.45 -20.65
N ILE A 127 -4.61 0.16 -19.49
CA ILE A 127 -3.52 1.13 -19.32
C ILE A 127 -2.16 0.52 -19.68
N ASN A 128 -1.88 -0.70 -19.21
CA ASN A 128 -0.65 -1.41 -19.56
C ASN A 128 -0.51 -1.61 -21.08
N GLY A 129 -1.60 -1.95 -21.77
CA GLY A 129 -1.62 -2.11 -23.22
C GLY A 129 -1.27 -0.82 -23.95
N VAL A 130 -1.92 0.29 -23.59
CA VAL A 130 -1.73 1.60 -24.23
C VAL A 130 -0.33 2.16 -23.96
N LEU A 131 0.09 2.23 -22.69
CA LEU A 131 1.42 2.75 -22.35
C LEU A 131 2.54 1.84 -22.86
N GLY A 132 2.31 0.51 -22.89
CA GLY A 132 3.25 -0.44 -23.46
C GLY A 132 3.44 -0.29 -24.97
N ALA A 133 2.39 0.08 -25.71
CA ALA A 133 2.50 0.38 -27.14
C ALA A 133 3.36 1.63 -27.37
N VAL A 134 3.09 2.71 -26.64
CA VAL A 134 3.88 3.95 -26.72
C VAL A 134 5.34 3.70 -26.30
N TYR A 135 5.57 2.93 -25.25
CA TYR A 135 6.92 2.57 -24.80
C TYR A 135 7.74 1.85 -25.88
N LYS A 136 7.10 0.96 -26.66
CA LYS A 136 7.75 0.27 -27.79
C LYS A 136 8.09 1.24 -28.92
N GLU A 137 7.20 2.18 -29.24
CA GLU A 137 7.46 3.20 -30.27
C GLU A 137 8.62 4.13 -29.90
N LEU A 138 8.83 4.39 -28.60
CA LEU A 138 9.98 5.14 -28.11
C LEU A 138 11.33 4.40 -28.24
N GLY A 139 11.34 3.18 -28.79
CA GLY A 139 12.51 2.33 -28.87
C GLY A 139 12.82 1.61 -27.55
N GLU A 140 11.82 1.49 -26.68
CA GLU A 140 11.92 0.88 -25.35
C GLU A 140 13.09 1.51 -24.54
N PRO A 141 13.06 2.82 -24.27
CA PRO A 141 14.13 3.48 -23.55
C PRO A 141 14.31 2.85 -22.17
N GLY A 142 15.55 2.53 -21.81
CA GLY A 142 15.82 1.77 -20.60
C GLY A 142 15.36 0.30 -20.65
N LYS A 143 15.22 -0.30 -21.85
CA LYS A 143 15.09 -1.75 -22.02
C LYS A 143 16.32 -2.46 -21.46
N ASP A 144 17.50 -1.94 -21.82
CA ASP A 144 18.82 -2.36 -21.33
C ASP A 144 19.24 -1.64 -20.04
N GLU A 145 18.52 -0.59 -19.62
CA GLU A 145 18.48 -0.22 -18.21
C GLU A 145 17.83 -1.38 -17.49
N VAL A 146 18.69 -2.30 -17.10
CA VAL A 146 18.39 -3.23 -16.05
C VAL A 146 18.05 -2.35 -14.85
N SER A 147 16.76 -2.12 -14.57
CA SER A 147 16.33 -1.85 -13.21
C SER A 147 16.94 -2.99 -12.45
N LYS A 148 18.12 -2.79 -11.83
CA LYS A 148 19.09 -3.86 -11.51
C LYS A 148 18.31 -5.15 -11.38
N LYS A 149 18.26 -5.99 -12.42
CA LYS A 149 17.65 -7.30 -12.30
C LYS A 149 18.67 -7.96 -11.40
N LYS A 150 18.48 -7.81 -10.08
CA LYS A 150 18.92 -8.82 -9.15
C LYS A 150 18.38 -10.06 -9.80
N LYS A 151 19.30 -10.89 -10.32
CA LYS A 151 19.02 -12.21 -10.89
C LYS A 151 17.79 -12.73 -10.18
N ASP A 152 16.75 -13.14 -10.90
CA ASP A 152 15.62 -13.79 -10.25
C ASP A 152 16.22 -14.90 -9.40
N VAL A 153 16.27 -14.64 -8.10
CA VAL A 153 16.80 -15.58 -7.13
C VAL A 153 15.71 -16.65 -7.09
N PRO A 154 15.99 -17.92 -7.44
CA PRO A 154 15.00 -18.97 -7.31
C PRO A 154 14.32 -18.90 -5.95
N TYR A 155 13.03 -19.20 -5.85
CA TYR A 155 12.24 -19.02 -4.62
C TYR A 155 12.98 -19.58 -3.40
N GLU A 156 13.59 -20.74 -3.55
CA GLU A 156 14.33 -21.48 -2.54
C GLU A 156 15.61 -20.75 -2.07
N GLN A 157 16.22 -19.97 -2.96
CA GLN A 157 17.45 -19.21 -2.72
C GLN A 157 17.16 -17.78 -2.24
N MET A 158 15.90 -17.33 -2.25
CA MET A 158 15.55 -15.98 -1.81
C MET A 158 15.83 -15.85 -0.31
N PRO A 159 16.49 -14.76 0.11
CA PRO A 159 16.73 -14.50 1.53
C PRO A 159 15.38 -14.39 2.25
N VAL A 160 15.27 -15.11 3.36
CA VAL A 160 14.08 -15.11 4.22
C VAL A 160 14.21 -13.97 5.22
N GLN A 161 13.21 -13.09 5.26
CA GLN A 161 13.02 -12.12 6.32
C GLN A 161 11.94 -12.64 7.25
N ARG A 162 12.30 -12.87 8.51
CA ARG A 162 11.36 -13.25 9.55
C ARG A 162 10.64 -12.02 10.09
N LEU A 163 9.34 -12.14 10.26
CA LEU A 163 8.51 -11.16 10.92
C LEU A 163 7.66 -11.84 11.99
N GLY A 164 7.41 -11.11 13.07
CA GLY A 164 6.50 -11.48 14.14
C GLY A 164 5.37 -10.47 14.19
N GLY A 165 4.13 -10.95 14.14
CA GLY A 165 2.93 -10.14 14.31
C GLY A 165 1.99 -10.74 15.35
N ALA A 166 1.05 -9.94 15.84
CA ALA A 166 0.10 -10.43 16.83
C ALA A 166 -1.32 -9.88 16.60
N VAL A 167 -2.31 -10.74 16.83
CA VAL A 167 -3.66 -10.31 17.20
C VAL A 167 -3.60 -9.98 18.68
N VAL A 168 -3.46 -8.69 18.98
CA VAL A 168 -3.39 -8.20 20.35
C VAL A 168 -4.81 -7.97 20.85
N TYR A 169 -5.17 -8.64 21.94
CA TYR A 169 -6.48 -8.49 22.57
C TYR A 169 -6.38 -7.99 24.01
N ALA A 170 -7.43 -7.32 24.47
CA ALA A 170 -7.63 -6.96 25.87
C ALA A 170 -9.07 -7.29 26.29
N ARG A 171 -9.26 -7.58 27.57
CA ARG A 171 -10.59 -7.82 28.16
C ARG A 171 -10.97 -6.67 29.08
N GLN A 172 -12.15 -6.08 28.88
CA GLN A 172 -12.78 -5.17 29.84
C GLN A 172 -14.15 -5.73 30.22
N GLY A 173 -14.23 -6.35 31.40
CA GLY A 173 -15.46 -7.05 31.81
C GLY A 173 -15.71 -8.28 30.92
N SER A 174 -16.91 -8.34 30.34
CA SER A 174 -17.31 -9.36 29.35
C SER A 174 -16.81 -9.08 27.94
N GLU A 175 -16.39 -7.84 27.67
CA GLU A 175 -16.07 -7.38 26.33
C GLU A 175 -14.62 -7.70 25.97
N VAL A 176 -14.41 -8.09 24.71
CA VAL A 176 -13.10 -8.34 24.12
C VAL A 176 -12.81 -7.25 23.11
N TYR A 177 -11.61 -6.69 23.18
CA TYR A 177 -11.14 -5.67 22.27
C TYR A 177 -9.90 -6.14 21.54
N LEU A 178 -9.76 -5.76 20.26
CA LEU A 178 -8.60 -6.00 19.43
C LEU A 178 -7.87 -4.68 19.16
N ALA A 179 -6.55 -4.65 19.34
CA ALA A 179 -5.73 -3.52 18.90
C ALA A 179 -5.33 -3.75 17.45
N LEU A 180 -5.65 -2.78 16.59
CA LEU A 180 -5.36 -2.81 15.16
C LEU A 180 -4.63 -1.52 14.76
N VAL A 181 -3.86 -1.61 13.68
CA VAL A 181 -3.23 -0.45 13.02
C VAL A 181 -3.91 -0.19 11.69
N HIS A 182 -3.98 1.08 11.30
CA HIS A 182 -4.50 1.53 10.02
C HIS A 182 -3.34 1.97 9.14
N ASP A 183 -3.39 1.57 7.88
CA ASP A 183 -2.42 1.98 6.89
C ASP A 183 -2.92 3.13 6.02
N ILE A 184 -1.97 3.81 5.38
CA ILE A 184 -2.21 4.91 4.44
C ILE A 184 -3.03 4.50 3.20
N PHE A 185 -3.34 3.21 3.03
CA PHE A 185 -4.16 2.68 1.94
C PHE A 185 -5.60 2.43 2.39
N GLY A 186 -5.98 2.82 3.61
CA GLY A 186 -7.34 2.69 4.11
C GLY A 186 -7.67 1.31 4.67
N HIS A 187 -6.68 0.47 4.97
CA HIS A 187 -6.88 -0.86 5.50
C HIS A 187 -6.50 -0.94 6.98
N TRP A 188 -7.32 -1.63 7.77
CA TRP A 188 -6.95 -2.09 9.10
C TRP A 188 -6.14 -3.38 8.99
N THR A 189 -5.13 -3.53 9.84
CA THR A 189 -4.25 -4.70 9.83
C THR A 189 -3.61 -4.93 11.20
N LEU A 190 -2.83 -6.00 11.31
CA LEU A 190 -2.11 -6.38 12.51
C LEU A 190 -0.71 -5.75 12.52
N SER A 191 -0.30 -5.28 13.68
CA SER A 191 1.07 -4.84 13.92
C SER A 191 2.03 -6.02 13.72
N LYS A 192 3.13 -5.76 12.98
CA LYS A 192 4.16 -6.75 12.66
C LYS A 192 5.53 -6.08 12.59
N GLY A 193 6.52 -6.70 13.21
CA GLY A 193 7.89 -6.22 13.17
C GLY A 193 8.87 -7.28 12.70
N LYS A 194 10.09 -6.83 12.40
CA LYS A 194 11.16 -7.70 11.92
C LYS A 194 11.84 -8.40 13.10
N ILE A 195 12.27 -9.62 12.86
CA ILE A 195 12.96 -10.46 13.84
C ILE A 195 14.38 -10.72 13.33
N GLY A 196 15.38 -10.43 14.16
CA GLY A 196 16.79 -10.71 13.84
C GLY A 196 17.36 -9.89 12.68
N ASP A 197 16.84 -8.69 12.40
CA ASP A 197 17.33 -7.86 11.30
C ASP A 197 18.45 -6.88 11.67
N ALA A 198 18.86 -6.86 12.95
CA ALA A 198 20.01 -6.11 13.44
C ALA A 198 20.91 -6.97 14.33
N PRO A 199 22.24 -6.68 14.43
CA PRO A 199 23.18 -7.47 15.23
C PRO A 199 22.74 -7.68 16.69
N GLU A 200 22.15 -6.66 17.29
CA GLU A 200 21.64 -6.65 18.67
C GLU A 200 20.46 -7.60 18.93
N ILE A 201 19.71 -7.99 17.88
CA ILE A 201 18.55 -8.87 17.97
C ILE A 201 18.71 -10.14 17.13
N ALA A 202 19.93 -10.44 16.65
CA ALA A 202 20.18 -11.51 15.69
C ALA A 202 19.74 -12.90 16.18
N GLU A 203 19.83 -13.16 17.49
CA GLU A 203 19.43 -14.42 18.13
C GLU A 203 18.03 -14.38 18.76
N GLU A 204 17.28 -13.28 18.57
CA GLU A 204 15.95 -13.09 19.15
C GLU A 204 14.97 -14.16 18.63
N SER A 205 14.22 -14.77 19.55
CA SER A 205 13.13 -15.67 19.18
C SER A 205 12.00 -14.89 18.53
N THR A 206 11.15 -15.57 17.73
CA THR A 206 10.01 -14.91 17.09
C THR A 206 9.06 -14.30 18.14
N ASP A 207 8.91 -14.97 19.27
CA ASP A 207 8.05 -14.57 20.38
C ASP A 207 8.58 -13.28 21.04
N GLU A 208 9.87 -13.25 21.40
CA GLU A 208 10.53 -12.06 21.96
C GLU A 208 10.47 -10.86 21.01
N GLY A 209 10.79 -11.08 19.73
CA GLY A 209 10.75 -9.99 18.75
C GLY A 209 9.35 -9.51 18.42
N THR A 210 8.33 -10.38 18.53
CA THR A 210 6.93 -9.94 18.45
C THR A 210 6.58 -9.04 19.63
N ILE A 211 6.92 -9.44 20.86
CA ILE A 211 6.67 -8.64 22.07
C ILE A 211 7.34 -7.27 21.95
N ARG A 212 8.62 -7.24 21.57
CA ARG A 212 9.37 -6.00 21.35
C ARG A 212 8.73 -5.12 20.27
N SER A 213 8.38 -5.71 19.12
CA SER A 213 7.81 -4.96 18.00
C SER A 213 6.46 -4.33 18.35
N ILE A 214 5.58 -5.07 19.03
CA ILE A 214 4.30 -4.54 19.51
C ILE A 214 4.52 -3.42 20.53
N LYS A 215 5.51 -3.56 21.41
CA LYS A 215 5.85 -2.54 22.40
C LYS A 215 6.36 -1.26 21.74
N GLU A 216 7.22 -1.38 20.74
CA GLU A 216 7.74 -0.24 19.97
C GLU A 216 6.63 0.44 19.15
N GLU A 217 5.81 -0.34 18.42
CA GLU A 217 4.84 0.21 17.46
C GLU A 217 3.55 0.70 18.12
N LEU A 218 3.06 0.03 19.17
CA LEU A 218 1.76 0.33 19.81
C LEU A 218 1.89 0.85 21.24
N GLY A 219 3.08 0.77 21.86
CA GLY A 219 3.28 1.08 23.27
C GLY A 219 2.74 0.02 24.25
N LEU A 220 2.22 -1.10 23.74
CA LEU A 220 1.53 -2.11 24.55
C LEU A 220 2.48 -3.18 25.08
N ASP A 221 2.37 -3.49 26.37
CA ASP A 221 3.01 -4.67 26.97
C ASP A 221 2.12 -5.89 26.75
N ILE A 222 2.61 -6.87 25.99
CA ILE A 222 1.84 -8.05 25.62
C ILE A 222 2.39 -9.34 26.21
N THR A 223 1.50 -10.31 26.41
CA THR A 223 1.83 -11.70 26.75
C THR A 223 1.30 -12.62 25.66
N ILE A 224 2.18 -13.33 24.97
CA ILE A 224 1.79 -14.33 23.97
C ILE A 224 1.04 -15.47 24.65
N LYS A 225 -0.08 -15.87 24.06
CA LYS A 225 -0.93 -16.98 24.53
C LYS A 225 -0.83 -18.18 23.61
N GLU A 226 -0.87 -17.96 22.31
CA GLU A 226 -0.95 -19.03 21.32
C GLU A 226 -0.41 -18.57 19.97
N LYS A 227 0.09 -19.52 19.17
CA LYS A 227 0.49 -19.29 17.78
C LYS A 227 -0.71 -19.51 16.87
N LEU A 228 -1.11 -18.49 16.11
CA LEU A 228 -2.28 -18.55 15.21
C LEU A 228 -1.92 -19.14 13.84
N GLY A 229 -0.71 -18.87 13.35
CA GLY A 229 -0.27 -19.40 12.06
C GLY A 229 0.93 -18.69 11.48
N GLU A 230 1.26 -19.05 10.26
CA GLU A 230 2.35 -18.47 9.48
C GLU A 230 1.84 -18.13 8.08
N ASN A 231 2.37 -17.07 7.49
CA ASN A 231 2.14 -16.69 6.10
C ASN A 231 3.49 -16.40 5.42
N GLU A 232 3.64 -16.83 4.16
CA GLU A 232 4.79 -16.51 3.34
C GLU A 232 4.38 -15.76 2.07
N TYR A 233 5.02 -14.61 1.83
CA TYR A 233 4.83 -13.88 0.59
C TYR A 233 6.15 -13.27 0.10
N VAL A 234 6.24 -13.07 -1.22
CA VAL A 234 7.41 -12.44 -1.83
C VAL A 234 7.22 -10.94 -1.81
N ALA A 235 8.15 -10.22 -1.17
CA ALA A 235 8.20 -8.76 -1.20
C ALA A 235 9.39 -8.32 -2.05
N SER A 236 9.19 -7.32 -2.91
CA SER A 236 10.25 -6.71 -3.69
C SER A 236 10.69 -5.41 -3.03
N ASP A 237 11.92 -5.38 -2.52
CA ASP A 237 12.52 -4.16 -1.97
C ASP A 237 13.49 -3.55 -3.00
N PRO A 238 13.36 -2.26 -3.35
CA PRO A 238 14.20 -1.63 -4.38
C PRO A 238 15.71 -1.65 -4.07
N ALA A 239 16.10 -1.62 -2.80
CA ALA A 239 17.51 -1.66 -2.38
C ALA A 239 18.02 -3.10 -2.24
N THR A 240 17.22 -3.96 -1.62
CA THR A 240 17.64 -5.28 -1.14
C THR A 240 17.13 -6.44 -2.01
N GLY A 241 16.26 -6.19 -2.99
CA GLY A 241 15.77 -7.16 -3.96
C GLY A 241 14.54 -7.92 -3.49
N LYS A 242 14.19 -8.99 -4.23
CA LYS A 242 13.13 -9.91 -3.79
C LYS A 242 13.57 -10.65 -2.52
N LYS A 243 12.69 -10.68 -1.53
CA LYS A 243 12.85 -11.41 -0.28
C LYS A 243 11.59 -12.21 -0.02
N ARG A 244 11.73 -13.38 0.61
CA ARG A 244 10.60 -14.11 1.17
C ARG A 244 10.33 -13.57 2.55
N LYS A 245 9.16 -12.97 2.76
CA LYS A 245 8.71 -12.58 4.09
C LYS A 245 7.97 -13.74 4.70
N HIS A 246 8.51 -14.28 5.78
CA HIS A 246 7.86 -15.29 6.59
C HIS A 246 7.33 -14.60 7.84
N VAL A 247 6.01 -14.47 7.94
CA VAL A 247 5.35 -13.84 9.08
C VAL A 247 4.74 -14.90 9.96
N THR A 248 5.12 -14.92 11.23
CA THR A 248 4.45 -15.71 12.25
C THR A 248 3.48 -14.82 13.02
N TYR A 249 2.24 -15.27 13.18
CA TYR A 249 1.22 -14.56 13.93
C TYR A 249 0.89 -15.26 15.24
N PHE A 250 0.78 -14.47 16.30
CA PHE A 250 0.41 -14.91 17.65
C PHE A 250 -0.90 -14.28 18.11
N LEU A 251 -1.59 -14.96 19.00
CA LEU A 251 -2.59 -14.35 19.87
C LEU A 251 -1.88 -13.85 21.11
N ALA A 252 -2.04 -12.57 21.43
CA ALA A 252 -1.37 -11.98 22.58
C ALA A 252 -2.35 -11.13 23.41
N GLU A 253 -2.24 -11.21 24.72
CA GLU A 253 -3.05 -10.44 25.66
C GLU A 253 -2.29 -9.20 26.12
N ALA A 254 -2.97 -8.05 26.19
CA ALA A 254 -2.45 -6.81 26.76
C ALA A 254 -3.44 -6.23 27.78
N PRO A 255 -2.98 -5.41 28.73
CA PRO A 255 -3.87 -4.50 29.45
C PRO A 255 -4.60 -3.57 28.47
N PHE A 256 -5.87 -3.25 28.75
CA PHE A 256 -6.57 -2.22 27.99
C PHE A 256 -6.02 -0.84 28.39
N SER A 257 -5.07 -0.33 27.61
CA SER A 257 -4.42 0.97 27.83
C SER A 257 -4.41 1.80 26.54
N GLU A 258 -4.01 3.06 26.63
CA GLU A 258 -3.81 3.92 25.46
C GLU A 258 -2.86 3.26 24.44
N VAL A 259 -3.27 3.24 23.17
CA VAL A 259 -2.45 2.79 22.05
C VAL A 259 -1.69 4.00 21.52
N LYS A 260 -0.36 3.92 21.49
CA LYS A 260 0.50 4.99 20.96
C LYS A 260 1.19 4.48 19.72
N LEU A 261 0.66 4.86 18.56
CA LEU A 261 1.30 4.54 17.29
C LEU A 261 2.61 5.32 17.19
N GLU A 262 3.73 4.60 17.11
CA GLU A 262 4.99 5.20 16.69
C GLU A 262 4.87 5.58 15.20
N GLN A 263 5.24 6.82 14.83
CA GLN A 263 5.24 7.26 13.43
C GLN A 263 6.36 6.57 12.63
N LYS A 264 6.20 5.28 12.35
CA LYS A 264 7.01 4.49 11.44
C LYS A 264 6.19 4.17 10.20
N GLY A 265 6.86 4.23 9.05
CA GLY A 265 6.25 4.51 7.76
C GLY A 265 5.12 3.58 7.33
N GLY A 266 4.06 4.20 6.79
CA GLY A 266 2.93 3.53 6.14
C GLY A 266 1.70 3.33 7.02
N LEU A 267 1.81 3.61 8.33
CA LEU A 267 0.70 3.59 9.28
C LEU A 267 0.31 5.02 9.66
N ASP A 268 -0.99 5.27 9.83
CA ASP A 268 -1.53 6.60 10.17
C ASP A 268 -2.49 6.61 11.37
N ASP A 269 -3.00 5.46 11.81
CA ASP A 269 -3.82 5.33 13.03
C ASP A 269 -3.60 3.97 13.74
N ALA A 270 -3.87 3.90 15.04
CA ALA A 270 -3.91 2.66 15.80
C ALA A 270 -4.85 2.78 17.00
N ARG A 271 -5.75 1.81 17.17
CA ARG A 271 -6.76 1.88 18.24
C ARG A 271 -7.34 0.51 18.58
N TRP A 272 -8.06 0.50 19.70
CA TRP A 272 -8.87 -0.64 20.13
C TRP A 272 -10.22 -0.64 19.44
N PHE A 273 -10.64 -1.82 18.98
CA PHE A 273 -11.98 -2.09 18.47
C PHE A 273 -12.62 -3.19 19.30
N ARG A 274 -13.93 -3.13 19.54
CA ARG A 274 -14.64 -4.29 20.07
C ARG A 274 -14.54 -5.42 19.06
N LEU A 275 -14.47 -6.65 19.54
CA LEU A 275 -14.34 -7.82 18.67
C LEU A 275 -15.43 -7.89 17.58
N GLN A 276 -16.66 -7.51 17.91
CA GLN A 276 -17.78 -7.48 16.95
C GLN A 276 -17.57 -6.41 15.88
N ASP A 277 -17.28 -5.18 16.29
CA ASP A 277 -17.04 -4.05 15.37
C ASP A 277 -15.80 -4.25 14.49
N ALA A 278 -14.80 -4.98 15.02
CA ALA A 278 -13.57 -5.26 14.30
C ALA A 278 -13.82 -6.08 13.03
N LEU A 279 -14.82 -6.99 13.01
CA LEU A 279 -15.07 -7.88 11.87
C LEU A 279 -15.61 -7.15 10.64
N ASP A 280 -16.20 -5.96 10.82
CA ASP A 280 -16.76 -5.14 9.74
C ASP A 280 -15.73 -4.16 9.14
N LEU A 281 -14.48 -4.18 9.62
CA LEU A 281 -13.42 -3.30 9.14
C LEU A 281 -12.86 -3.77 7.79
N ASN A 282 -12.32 -2.81 7.03
CA ASN A 282 -11.65 -3.07 5.77
C ASN A 282 -10.25 -3.69 5.99
N PHE A 283 -10.14 -5.02 5.94
CA PHE A 283 -8.87 -5.75 6.00
C PHE A 283 -8.40 -6.20 4.62
N TYR A 284 -7.10 -6.48 4.51
CA TYR A 284 -6.60 -7.30 3.40
C TYR A 284 -7.15 -8.72 3.49
N GLU A 285 -7.49 -9.32 2.34
CA GLU A 285 -8.08 -10.66 2.27
C GLU A 285 -7.20 -11.75 2.91
N ASP A 286 -5.88 -11.59 2.87
CA ASP A 286 -4.91 -12.53 3.44
C ASP A 286 -4.89 -12.54 4.97
N MET A 287 -5.54 -11.56 5.61
CA MET A 287 -5.61 -11.46 7.07
C MET A 287 -6.78 -12.23 7.68
N PHE A 288 -7.84 -12.50 6.92
CA PHE A 288 -9.04 -13.19 7.44
C PHE A 288 -8.73 -14.53 8.12
N PRO A 289 -7.88 -15.43 7.57
CA PRO A 289 -7.59 -16.70 8.22
C PRO A 289 -6.95 -16.56 9.61
N ILE A 290 -6.16 -15.50 9.83
CA ILE A 290 -5.52 -15.23 11.12
C ILE A 290 -6.54 -14.66 12.12
N ILE A 291 -7.37 -13.73 11.67
CA ILE A 291 -8.42 -13.11 12.49
C ILE A 291 -9.46 -14.16 12.89
N GLU A 292 -9.92 -14.99 11.96
CA GLU A 292 -10.88 -16.07 12.24
C GLU A 292 -10.37 -17.02 13.32
N LYS A 293 -9.11 -17.45 13.23
CA LYS A 293 -8.50 -18.29 14.28
C LYS A 293 -8.47 -17.56 15.61
N ALA A 294 -8.07 -16.29 15.64
CA ALA A 294 -8.07 -15.52 16.88
C ALA A 294 -9.47 -15.43 17.49
N VAL A 295 -10.51 -15.17 16.68
CA VAL A 295 -11.91 -15.14 17.12
C VAL A 295 -12.31 -16.50 17.71
N GLN A 296 -11.95 -17.62 17.07
CA GLN A 296 -12.21 -18.96 17.60
C GLN A 296 -11.58 -19.16 18.98
N HIS A 297 -10.32 -18.76 19.18
CA HIS A 297 -9.65 -18.85 20.48
C HIS A 297 -10.28 -17.93 21.53
N LEU A 298 -10.71 -16.74 21.15
CA LEU A 298 -11.28 -15.74 22.07
C LEU A 298 -12.72 -16.07 22.51
N THR A 299 -13.45 -16.81 21.67
CA THR A 299 -14.85 -17.20 21.89
C THR A 299 -15.01 -18.64 22.40
N ALA A 300 -13.99 -19.49 22.26
CA ALA A 300 -13.99 -20.82 22.85
C ALA A 300 -14.08 -20.73 24.38
N LYS A 301 -15.16 -21.27 24.96
CA LYS A 301 -15.30 -21.39 26.42
C LYS A 301 -14.17 -22.29 26.94
N PRO A 302 -13.48 -21.93 28.04
CA PRO A 302 -12.50 -22.83 28.65
C PRO A 302 -13.21 -24.12 29.05
N ILE A 303 -12.72 -25.25 28.54
CA ILE A 303 -13.14 -26.58 29.00
C ILE A 303 -12.61 -26.71 30.44
N THR A 304 -13.45 -26.42 31.42
CA THR A 304 -13.20 -26.80 32.81
C THR A 304 -13.14 -28.33 32.86
N LYS A 305 -11.92 -28.88 32.86
CA LYS A 305 -11.70 -30.25 33.28
C LYS A 305 -12.01 -30.32 34.78
N THR A 306 -13.28 -30.56 35.10
CA THR A 306 -13.67 -31.01 36.44
C THR A 306 -13.01 -32.36 36.64
N LYS A 307 -11.96 -32.40 37.46
CA LYS A 307 -11.45 -33.67 38.00
C LYS A 307 -12.58 -34.27 38.84
N ILE A 308 -13.09 -35.41 38.41
CA ILE A 308 -13.84 -36.35 39.25
C ILE A 308 -12.81 -37.20 39.99
#